data_AF-K6TJA0-F1
#
_entry.id   AF-K6TJA0-F1
#
_cell.length_a   1.000
_cell.length_b   1.000
_cell.length_c   1.000
_cell.angle_alpha   90.00
_cell.angle_beta   90.00
_cell.angle_gamma   90.00
#
_symmetry.space_group_name_H-M   'P 1'
#
loop_
_entity.id
_entity.type
_entity.pdbx_description
1 polymer ?
#
loop_
_entity_poly.entity_id
_entity_poly.type
_entity_poly.pdbx_seq_one_letter_code
_entity_poly.pdbx_strand_id
1 'polypeptide(L)'
;MVLTALCFVGFGIMVSARVSTQEDYTQMVMPFTMPMMFVSGVFYPIETMPWIFQKIAYITPLTYANDALRGVMLKGAGIGDIWIDIAVLAGFTLLFFAMGVTRFNRDI
;
A
#
# COMPACT_ATOMS: atom_id res chain seq x y z
N MET A 1 -9.21 7.11 -1.87
CA MET A 1 -9.50 5.85 -2.58
C MET A 1 -8.77 5.73 -3.92
N VAL A 2 -8.84 6.72 -4.83
CA VAL A 2 -8.14 6.65 -6.14
C VAL A 2 -6.61 6.47 -5.99
N LEU A 3 -5.96 7.24 -5.11
CA LEU A 3 -4.52 7.12 -4.85
C LEU A 3 -4.12 5.72 -4.35
N THR A 4 -4.89 5.16 -3.43
CA THR A 4 -4.67 3.80 -2.91
C THR A 4 -4.75 2.78 -4.04
N ALA A 5 -5.77 2.87 -4.91
CA ALA A 5 -5.91 1.98 -6.05
C ALA A 5 -4.70 2.09 -7.00
N LEU A 6 -4.24 3.29 -7.32
CA LEU A 6 -3.06 3.51 -8.16
C LEU A 6 -1.78 2.92 -7.54
N CYS A 7 -1.60 3.07 -6.23
CA CYS A 7 -0.48 2.49 -5.49
C CYS A 7 -0.46 0.95 -5.60
N PHE A 8 -1.62 0.30 -5.40
CA PHE A 8 -1.73 -1.17 -5.51
C PHE A 8 -1.59 -1.67 -6.94
N VAL A 9 -2.09 -0.93 -7.92
CA VAL A 9 -1.88 -1.24 -9.34
C VAL A 9 -0.39 -1.17 -9.69
N GLY A 10 0.32 -0.12 -9.24
CA GLY A 10 1.77 0.00 -9.43
C GLY A 10 2.54 -1.16 -8.78
N PHE A 11 2.16 -1.57 -7.58
CA PHE A 11 2.73 -2.74 -6.91
C PHE A 11 2.48 -4.04 -7.71
N GLY A 12 1.25 -4.26 -8.19
CA GLY A 12 0.88 -5.41 -9.01
C GLY A 12 1.70 -5.48 -10.31
N ILE A 13 1.91 -4.34 -10.97
CA ILE A 13 2.75 -4.24 -12.19
C ILE A 13 4.22 -4.56 -11.88
N MET A 14 4.75 -4.09 -10.75
CA MET A 14 6.13 -4.37 -10.35
C MET A 14 6.36 -5.86 -10.10
N VAL A 15 5.37 -6.54 -9.51
CA VAL A 15 5.43 -7.98 -9.26
C VAL A 15 5.21 -8.73 -10.56
N SER A 16 4.24 -8.34 -11.41
CA SER A 16 4.00 -9.01 -12.69
C SER A 16 5.19 -8.96 -13.64
N ALA A 17 6.02 -7.91 -13.57
CA ALA A 17 7.28 -7.83 -14.32
C ALA A 17 8.35 -8.86 -13.87
N ARG A 18 8.11 -9.66 -12.82
CA ARG A 18 9.03 -10.70 -12.33
C ARG A 18 8.50 -12.13 -12.51
N VAL A 19 7.24 -12.31 -12.89
CA VAL A 19 6.59 -13.62 -12.98
C VAL A 19 5.97 -13.82 -14.35
N SER A 20 6.25 -14.97 -14.96
CA SER A 20 5.85 -15.30 -16.32
C SER A 20 4.41 -15.81 -16.40
N THR A 21 3.86 -16.30 -15.29
CA THR A 21 2.51 -16.87 -15.22
C THR A 21 1.66 -16.23 -14.12
N GLN A 22 0.35 -16.18 -14.35
CA GLN A 22 -0.61 -15.67 -13.35
C GLN A 22 -0.69 -16.56 -12.11
N GLU A 23 -0.39 -17.85 -12.25
CA GLU A 23 -0.36 -18.80 -11.14
C GLU A 23 0.85 -18.53 -10.22
N ASP A 24 2.04 -18.30 -10.80
CA ASP A 24 3.24 -17.91 -10.03
C ASP A 24 3.03 -16.57 -9.32
N TYR A 25 2.42 -15.59 -9.99
CA TYR A 25 2.06 -14.31 -9.36
C TYR A 25 1.20 -14.52 -8.11
N THR A 26 0.16 -15.32 -8.24
CA THR A 26 -0.81 -15.54 -7.16
C THR A 26 -0.15 -16.29 -6.00
N GLN A 27 0.63 -17.33 -6.28
CA GLN A 27 1.37 -18.09 -5.27
C GLN A 27 2.41 -17.22 -4.55
N MET A 28 3.03 -16.26 -5.24
CA MET A 28 4.00 -15.37 -4.64
C MET A 28 3.34 -14.28 -3.79
N VAL A 29 2.23 -13.69 -4.24
CA VAL A 29 1.58 -12.53 -3.58
C VAL A 29 0.70 -12.95 -2.40
N MET A 30 -0.04 -14.04 -2.53
CA MET A 30 -1.01 -14.50 -1.52
C MET A 30 -0.44 -14.68 -0.10
N PRO A 31 0.75 -15.27 0.11
CA PRO A 31 1.35 -15.38 1.44
C PRO A 31 1.79 -14.03 2.02
N PHE A 32 1.98 -12.97 1.23
CA PHE A 32 2.26 -11.63 1.74
C PHE A 32 0.99 -10.82 1.98
N THR A 33 -0.04 -10.98 1.15
CA THR A 33 -1.30 -10.26 1.28
C THR A 33 -2.01 -10.57 2.60
N MET A 34 -2.05 -11.85 2.99
CA MET A 34 -2.67 -12.27 4.25
C MET A 34 -2.08 -11.55 5.48
N PRO A 35 -0.76 -11.64 5.77
CA PRO A 35 -0.16 -10.94 6.90
C PRO A 35 -0.21 -9.41 6.74
N MET A 36 -0.06 -8.87 5.52
CA MET A 36 -0.23 -7.42 5.30
C MET A 36 -1.62 -6.93 5.70
N MET A 37 -2.66 -7.72 5.50
CA MET A 37 -4.02 -7.34 5.88
C MET A 37 -4.20 -7.22 7.40
N PHE A 38 -3.47 -8.03 8.18
CA PHE A 38 -3.45 -7.91 9.64
C PHE A 38 -2.61 -6.72 10.13
N VAL A 39 -1.46 -6.47 9.48
CA VAL A 39 -0.51 -5.44 9.92
C VAL A 39 -0.91 -4.03 9.46
N SER A 40 -1.65 -3.90 8.37
CA SER A 40 -2.00 -2.61 7.75
C SER A 40 -3.07 -1.77 8.46
N GLY A 41 -3.49 -2.17 9.66
CA GLY A 41 -4.46 -1.41 10.45
C GLY A 41 -5.93 -1.52 9.99
N VAL A 42 -6.22 -2.38 9.00
CA VAL A 42 -7.59 -2.61 8.47
C VAL A 42 -8.53 -3.05 9.60
N PHE A 43 -8.13 -4.07 10.37
CA PHE A 43 -8.96 -4.64 11.44
C PHE A 43 -8.89 -3.84 12.74
N TYR A 44 -7.70 -3.36 13.12
CA TYR A 44 -7.46 -2.65 14.38
C TYR A 44 -6.62 -1.40 14.15
N PRO A 45 -6.88 -0.26 14.83
CA PRO A 45 -6.04 0.92 14.74
C PRO A 45 -4.59 0.58 15.10
N ILE A 46 -3.62 1.12 14.36
CA ILE A 46 -2.19 0.81 14.58
C ILE A 46 -1.73 1.28 15.95
N GLU A 47 -2.33 2.35 16.47
CA GLU A 47 -2.15 2.86 17.84
C GLU A 47 -2.39 1.77 18.91
N THR A 48 -3.23 0.77 18.63
CA THR A 48 -3.56 -0.33 19.55
C THR A 48 -2.64 -1.55 19.41
N MET A 49 -1.75 -1.57 18.40
CA MET A 49 -0.82 -2.68 18.16
C MET A 49 0.49 -2.53 18.95
N PRO A 50 1.19 -3.64 19.26
CA PRO A 50 2.53 -3.58 19.87
C PRO A 50 3.55 -2.83 19.02
N TRP A 51 4.56 -2.22 19.64
CA TRP A 51 5.56 -1.35 19.00
C TRP A 51 6.30 -1.97 17.79
N ILE A 52 6.49 -3.29 17.76
CA ILE A 52 7.05 -4.01 16.61
C ILE A 52 6.12 -3.95 15.40
N PHE A 53 4.83 -4.24 15.62
CA PHE A 53 3.84 -4.25 14.54
C PHE A 53 3.56 -2.85 14.02
N GLN A 54 3.60 -1.83 14.89
CA GLN A 54 3.52 -0.43 14.47
C GLN A 54 4.62 -0.07 13.47
N LYS A 55 5.88 -0.44 13.75
CA LYS A 55 7.00 -0.16 12.84
C LYS A 55 6.83 -0.84 11.47
N ILE A 56 6.34 -2.07 11.44
CA ILE A 56 6.08 -2.79 10.19
C ILE A 56 4.89 -2.19 9.45
N ALA A 57 3.84 -1.78 10.17
CA ALA A 57 2.68 -1.12 9.61
C ALA A 57 3.06 0.19 8.90
N TYR A 58 3.92 1.02 9.50
CA TYR A 58 4.36 2.28 8.87
C TYR A 58 5.19 2.10 7.59
N ILE A 59 5.73 0.91 7.33
CA ILE A 59 6.42 0.60 6.07
C ILE A 59 5.41 0.36 4.93
N THR A 60 4.16 0.05 5.27
CA THR A 60 3.15 -0.38 4.30
C THR A 60 2.27 0.80 3.90
N PRO A 61 2.15 1.15 2.60
CA PRO A 61 1.29 2.26 2.16
C PRO A 61 -0.20 2.04 2.48
N LEU A 62 -0.61 0.77 2.65
CA LEU A 62 -1.97 0.40 3.04
C LEU A 62 -2.39 1.00 4.39
N THR A 63 -1.45 1.16 5.32
CA THR A 63 -1.63 1.81 6.62
C THR A 63 -2.15 3.24 6.47
N TYR A 64 -1.44 4.06 5.69
CA TYR A 64 -1.80 5.46 5.46
C TYR A 64 -3.15 5.58 4.74
N ALA A 65 -3.47 4.63 3.86
CA ALA A 65 -4.78 4.58 3.23
C ALA A 65 -5.91 4.31 4.25
N ASN A 66 -5.70 3.36 5.17
CA ASN A 66 -6.69 3.04 6.21
C ASN A 66 -6.86 4.17 7.20
N ASP A 67 -5.79 4.82 7.65
CA ASP A 67 -5.85 5.94 8.58
C ASP A 67 -6.56 7.14 7.95
N ALA A 68 -6.25 7.50 6.70
CA ALA A 68 -6.94 8.56 5.99
C ALA A 68 -8.44 8.27 5.81
N LEU A 69 -8.79 7.03 5.42
CA LEU A 69 -10.19 6.61 5.30
C LEU A 69 -10.94 6.69 6.62
N ARG A 70 -10.32 6.19 7.69
CA ARG A 70 -10.91 6.17 9.02
C ARG A 70 -11.04 7.58 9.60
N GLY A 71 -10.08 8.46 9.34
CA GLY A 71 -10.15 9.89 9.69
C GLY A 71 -11.32 10.59 9.02
N VAL A 72 -11.51 10.39 7.71
CA VAL A 72 -12.63 10.98 6.97
C VAL A 72 -13.98 10.38 7.42
N MET A 73 -14.07 9.05 7.53
CA MET A 73 -15.34 8.36 7.79
C MET A 73 -15.79 8.43 9.25
N LEU A 74 -14.87 8.36 10.22
CA LEU A 74 -15.21 8.32 11.65
C LEU A 74 -15.02 9.66 12.36
N LYS A 75 -14.07 10.48 11.92
CA LYS A 75 -13.73 11.76 12.59
C LYS A 75 -14.23 12.99 11.82
N GLY A 76 -14.79 12.81 10.62
CA GLY A 76 -15.18 13.94 9.76
C GLY A 76 -13.99 14.83 9.37
N ALA A 77 -12.77 14.27 9.39
CA ALA A 77 -11.54 15.00 9.16
C ALA A 77 -11.51 15.60 7.75
N GLY A 78 -11.09 16.86 7.64
CA GLY A 78 -10.95 17.55 6.37
C GLY A 78 -9.69 17.13 5.62
N ILE A 79 -9.57 17.53 4.35
CA ILE A 79 -8.37 17.28 3.52
C ILE A 79 -7.08 17.81 4.19
N GLY A 80 -7.21 18.87 5.01
CA GLY A 80 -6.12 19.46 5.77
C GLY A 80 -5.57 18.61 6.93
N ASP A 81 -6.31 17.60 7.41
CA ASP A 81 -5.85 16.72 8.50
C ASP A 81 -5.18 15.44 7.95
N ILE A 82 -5.61 15.00 6.77
CA ILE A 82 -5.12 13.79 6.06
C ILE A 82 -4.06 14.09 5.00
N TRP A 83 -3.57 15.33 4.92
CA TRP A 83 -2.64 15.76 3.88
C TRP A 83 -1.31 14.98 3.91
N ILE A 84 -0.85 14.59 5.10
CA ILE A 84 0.35 13.75 5.29
C ILE A 84 0.13 12.36 4.71
N ASP A 85 -1.01 11.73 4.98
CA ASP A 85 -1.33 10.41 4.44
C ASP A 85 -1.42 10.45 2.90
N ILE A 86 -2.01 11.51 2.36
CA ILE A 86 -2.10 11.75 0.92
C ILE A 86 -0.71 11.93 0.32
N ALA A 87 0.16 12.73 0.94
CA ALA A 87 1.51 12.99 0.46
C ALA A 87 2.37 11.70 0.48
N VAL A 88 2.27 10.91 1.55
CA VAL A 88 2.98 9.62 1.65
C VAL A 88 2.46 8.64 0.60
N LEU A 89 1.14 8.50 0.44
CA LEU A 89 0.54 7.64 -0.59
C LEU A 89 0.92 8.07 -2.00
N ALA A 90 0.95 9.38 -2.28
CA ALA A 90 1.40 9.90 -3.56
C ALA A 90 2.88 9.58 -3.81
N GLY A 91 3.73 9.72 -2.79
CA GLY A 91 5.14 9.32 -2.84
C GLY A 91 5.32 7.84 -3.16
N PHE A 92 4.62 6.96 -2.44
CA PHE A 92 4.63 5.52 -2.71
C PHE A 92 4.11 5.15 -4.10
N THR A 93 3.05 5.82 -4.55
CA THR A 93 2.48 5.62 -5.90
C THR A 93 3.52 5.97 -6.96
N LEU A 94 4.16 7.12 -6.86
CA LEU A 94 5.25 7.54 -7.74
C LEU A 94 6.42 6.56 -7.71
N LEU A 95 6.80 6.07 -6.52
CA LEU A 95 7.91 5.14 -6.34
C LEU A 95 7.63 3.78 -6.99
N PHE A 96 6.45 3.21 -6.77
CA PHE A 96 6.04 1.97 -7.43
C PHE A 96 5.87 2.11 -8.93
N PHE A 97 5.29 3.22 -9.40
CA PHE A 97 5.19 3.48 -10.84
C PHE A 97 6.57 3.67 -11.47
N ALA A 98 7.47 4.43 -10.86
CA ALA A 98 8.83 4.62 -11.36
C ALA A 98 9.61 3.29 -11.40
N MET A 99 9.50 2.46 -10.36
CA MET A 99 10.08 1.12 -10.36
C MET A 99 9.46 0.21 -11.42
N GLY A 100 8.14 0.28 -11.62
CA GLY A 100 7.45 -0.46 -12.68
C GLY A 100 7.92 -0.06 -14.07
N VAL A 101 7.95 1.25 -14.38
CA VAL A 101 8.38 1.80 -15.67
C VAL A 101 9.85 1.50 -15.96
N THR A 102 10.73 1.67 -14.96
CA THR A 102 12.17 1.36 -15.14
C THR A 102 12.44 -0.13 -15.33
N ARG A 103 11.60 -1.01 -14.77
CA ARG A 103 11.69 -2.46 -14.99
C ARG A 103 11.18 -2.85 -16.37
N PHE A 104 10.10 -2.23 -16.83
CA PHE A 104 9.50 -2.48 -18.15
C PHE A 104 10.43 -2.04 -19.30
N ASN A 105 11.13 -0.92 -19.15
CA ASN A 105 12.13 -0.46 -20.12
C ASN A 105 13.36 -1.38 -20.26
N ARG A 106 13.53 -2.41 -19.42
CA ARG A 106 14.62 -3.40 -19.57
C ARG A 106 14.20 -4.65 -20.34
N ASP A 107 12.91 -4.81 -20.63
CA ASP A 107 12.37 -5.97 -21.37
C ASP A 107 12.02 -5.64 -22.83
N ILE A 108 12.42 -4.46 -23.33
CA ILE A 108 12.32 -4.04 -24.74
C ILE A 108 13.71 -3.97 -25.37
#